data_AF-A0A5S3R8I8-F1
#
_entry.id   AF-A0A5S3R8I8-F1
#
_cell.length_a   1.000
_cell.length_b   1.000
_cell.length_c   1.000
_cell.angle_alpha   90.00
_cell.angle_beta   90.00
_cell.angle_gamma   90.00
#
_symmetry.space_group_name_H-M   'P 1'
#
loop_
_entity.id
_entity.type
_entity.pdbx_description
1 polymer ?
#
loop_
_entity_poly.entity_id
_entity_poly.type
_entity_poly.pdbx_seq_one_letter_code
_entity_poly.pdbx_strand_id
1 'polypeptide(L)'
;MLSVSFVALLSLAITLIYCTSKHQRLLKRALPKRVRTAGYILLAITFIFAIQIFTGAAVVFSWLVGVMVLTALIPFTILILFRKSQ
;
A
#
# COMPACT_ATOMS: atom_id res chain seq x y z
N MET A 1 11.39 -13.90 8.65
CA MET A 1 10.88 -14.12 7.27
C MET A 1 9.43 -13.65 7.11
N LEU A 2 8.49 -14.08 7.96
CA LEU A 2 7.06 -13.70 7.86
C LEU A 2 6.80 -12.18 7.88
N SER A 3 7.54 -11.42 8.68
CA SER A 3 7.42 -9.96 8.78
C SER A 3 7.81 -9.25 7.47
N VAL A 4 8.79 -9.77 6.73
CA VAL A 4 9.18 -9.24 5.42
C VAL A 4 8.08 -9.52 4.39
N SER A 5 7.53 -10.73 4.42
CA SER A 5 6.38 -11.10 3.57
C SER A 5 5.16 -10.23 3.86
N PHE A 6 4.90 -9.89 5.14
CA PHE A 6 3.84 -8.95 5.52
C PHE A 6 4.03 -7.58 4.88
N VAL A 7 5.23 -6.99 4.98
CA VAL A 7 5.52 -5.67 4.39
C VAL A 7 5.41 -5.71 2.87
N ALA A 8 5.88 -6.79 2.23
CA ALA A 8 5.78 -6.97 0.79
C ALA A 8 4.31 -7.09 0.33
N LEU A 9 3.50 -7.91 1.02
CA LEU A 9 2.07 -8.08 0.75
C LEU A 9 1.30 -6.78 0.96
N LEU A 10 1.59 -6.05 2.04
CA LEU A 10 0.99 -4.76 2.34
C LEU A 10 1.29 -3.75 1.22
N SER A 11 2.56 -3.64 0.86
CA SER A 11 3.03 -2.74 -0.20
C SER A 11 2.39 -3.10 -1.55
N LEU A 12 2.29 -4.38 -1.87
CA LEU A 12 1.66 -4.86 -3.09
C LEU A 12 0.15 -4.55 -3.12
N ALA A 13 -0.57 -4.82 -2.03
CA ALA A 13 -1.99 -4.52 -1.89
C ALA A 13 -2.28 -3.03 -2.08
N ILE A 14 -1.50 -2.18 -1.42
CA ILE A 14 -1.65 -0.72 -1.52
C ILE A 14 -1.29 -0.24 -2.93
N THR A 15 -0.24 -0.78 -3.53
CA THR A 15 0.16 -0.43 -4.90
C THR A 15 -0.94 -0.82 -5.90
N LEU A 16 -1.52 -2.01 -5.77
CA LEU A 16 -2.65 -2.45 -6.60
C LEU A 16 -3.86 -1.51 -6.46
N ILE A 17 -4.21 -1.12 -5.23
CA ILE A 17 -5.31 -0.17 -4.98
C ILE A 17 -4.98 1.20 -5.57
N TYR A 18 -3.77 1.72 -5.34
CA TYR A 18 -3.32 3.00 -5.88
C TYR A 18 -3.36 3.00 -7.41
N CYS A 19 -2.88 1.93 -8.04
CA CYS A 19 -2.85 1.76 -9.48
C CYS A 19 -4.24 1.50 -10.10
N THR A 20 -5.32 1.47 -9.31
CA THR A 20 -6.71 1.50 -9.81
C THR A 20 -7.36 2.88 -9.67
N SER A 21 -6.71 3.81 -8.96
CA SER A 21 -7.24 5.15 -8.73
C SER A 21 -7.05 6.05 -9.95
N LYS A 22 -8.01 6.94 -10.21
CA LYS A 22 -7.97 7.88 -11.35
C LYS A 22 -6.80 8.86 -11.26
N HIS A 23 -6.41 9.24 -10.05
CA HIS A 23 -5.30 10.15 -9.77
C HIS A 23 -3.94 9.45 -9.63
N GLN A 24 -3.83 8.18 -10.03
CA GLN A 24 -2.54 7.51 -10.06
C GLN A 24 -1.62 8.18 -11.07
N ARG A 25 -0.36 8.33 -10.70
CA ARG A 25 0.67 8.95 -11.56
C ARG A 25 1.75 7.96 -12.00
N LEU A 26 1.56 6.67 -11.72
CA LEU A 26 2.49 5.57 -12.06
C LEU A 26 2.22 4.95 -13.43
N LEU A 27 0.96 4.61 -13.75
CA LEU A 27 0.59 4.02 -15.04
C LEU A 27 -0.07 5.05 -15.95
N LYS A 28 0.12 4.89 -17.26
CA LYS A 28 -0.54 5.71 -18.30
C LYS A 28 -2.07 5.55 -18.32
N ARG A 29 -2.58 4.40 -17.88
CA ARG A 29 -4.01 4.07 -17.83
C ARG A 29 -4.31 3.35 -16.52
N ALA A 30 -5.42 3.71 -15.88
CA ALA A 30 -5.82 3.07 -14.65
C ALA A 30 -6.19 1.59 -14.85
N LEU A 31 -5.78 0.73 -13.90
CA LEU A 31 -6.17 -0.67 -13.90
C LEU A 31 -7.69 -0.82 -13.73
N PRO A 32 -8.27 -1.91 -14.28
CA PRO A 32 -9.71 -2.16 -14.22
C PRO A 32 -10.18 -2.36 -12.78
N LYS A 33 -11.44 -1.97 -12.49
CA LYS A 33 -12.04 -2.04 -11.15
C LYS A 33 -11.97 -3.43 -10.50
N ARG A 34 -11.89 -4.51 -11.27
CA ARG A 34 -11.71 -5.89 -10.77
C ARG A 34 -10.40 -6.03 -9.96
N VAL A 35 -9.34 -5.35 -10.38
CA VAL A 35 -8.04 -5.36 -9.70
C VAL A 35 -8.11 -4.61 -8.36
N ARG A 36 -8.99 -3.61 -8.26
CA ARG A 36 -9.23 -2.89 -7.00
C ARG A 36 -9.82 -3.83 -5.94
N THR A 37 -10.78 -4.67 -6.34
CA THR A 37 -11.35 -5.69 -5.45
C THR A 37 -10.28 -6.69 -5.01
N ALA A 38 -9.43 -7.14 -5.94
CA ALA A 38 -8.31 -8.02 -5.60
C ALA A 38 -7.33 -7.35 -4.61
N GLY A 39 -7.05 -6.04 -4.78
CA GLY A 39 -6.24 -5.26 -3.85
C GLY A 39 -6.86 -5.18 -2.44
N TYR A 40 -8.18 -4.99 -2.32
CA TYR A 40 -8.86 -5.02 -1.01
C TYR A 40 -8.86 -6.40 -0.36
N ILE A 41 -9.06 -7.47 -1.14
CA ILE A 41 -8.96 -8.85 -0.64
C ILE A 41 -7.55 -9.11 -0.11
N LEU A 42 -6.53 -8.70 -0.87
CA LEU A 42 -5.13 -8.85 -0.47
C LEU A 42 -4.79 -8.03 0.79
N LEU A 43 -5.37 -6.83 0.92
CA LEU A 43 -5.25 -6.00 2.12
C LEU A 43 -5.87 -6.69 3.33
N ALA A 44 -7.05 -7.30 3.18
CA ALA A 44 -7.71 -8.04 4.26
C ALA A 44 -6.91 -9.28 4.69
N ILE A 45 -6.34 -10.02 3.74
CA ILE A 45 -5.45 -11.16 4.04
C ILE A 45 -4.22 -10.67 4.81
N THR A 46 -3.64 -9.54 4.40
CA THR A 46 -2.49 -8.92 5.07
C THR A 46 -2.81 -8.50 6.50
N PHE A 47 -4.04 -8.03 6.74
CA PHE A 47 -4.56 -7.71 8.08
C PHE A 47 -4.67 -8.94 8.98
N ILE A 48 -5.19 -10.05 8.45
CA ILE A 48 -5.25 -11.32 9.19
C ILE A 48 -3.84 -11.80 9.53
N PHE A 49 -2.90 -11.68 8.58
CA PHE A 49 -1.48 -12.00 8.82
C PHE A 49 -0.86 -11.13 9.91
N ALA A 50 -1.19 -9.84 9.96
CA ALA A 50 -0.69 -8.95 11.01
C ALA A 50 -1.10 -9.43 12.41
N ILE A 51 -2.35 -9.86 12.58
CA ILE A 51 -2.87 -10.38 13.86
C ILE A 51 -2.13 -11.66 14.29
N GLN A 52 -1.74 -12.51 13.34
CA GLN A 52 -1.01 -13.75 13.64
C GLN A 52 0.47 -13.52 13.93
N ILE A 53 1.08 -12.48 13.34
CA ILE A 53 2.52 -12.21 13.45
C ILE A 53 2.85 -11.36 14.68
N PHE A 54 1.99 -10.39 15.02
CA PHE A 54 2.27 -9.40 16.05
C PHE A 54 1.41 -9.61 17.30
N THR A 55 1.97 -9.34 18.46
CA THR A 55 1.21 -9.30 19.72
C THR A 55 0.24 -8.12 19.71
N GLY A 56 -0.87 -8.19 20.46
CA GLY A 56 -2.04 -7.31 20.27
C GLY A 56 -1.75 -5.81 20.03
N ALA A 57 -0.93 -5.18 20.88
CA ALA A 57 -0.57 -3.77 20.72
C ALA A 57 0.33 -3.50 19.50
N ALA A 58 1.21 -4.45 19.15
CA ALA A 58 2.11 -4.34 18.00
C ALA A 58 1.35 -4.43 16.67
N VAL A 59 0.17 -5.07 16.62
CA VAL A 59 -0.71 -5.06 15.44
C VAL A 59 -1.13 -3.63 15.12
N VAL A 60 -1.69 -2.91 16.10
CA VAL A 60 -2.15 -1.53 15.93
C VAL A 60 -0.98 -0.61 15.55
N PHE A 61 0.16 -0.78 16.22
CA PHE A 61 1.35 0.00 15.93
C PHE A 61 1.87 -0.23 14.50
N SER A 62 1.88 -1.47 14.02
CA SER A 62 2.32 -1.78 12.64
C SER A 62 1.45 -1.11 11.57
N TRP A 63 0.13 -1.03 11.80
CA TRP A 63 -0.81 -0.34 10.91
C TRP A 63 -0.62 1.17 10.95
N LEU A 64 -0.43 1.76 12.13
CA LEU A 64 -0.12 3.17 12.28
C LEU A 64 1.17 3.53 11.55
N VAL A 65 2.24 2.76 11.75
CA VAL A 65 3.50 2.93 11.02
C VAL A 65 3.29 2.80 9.52
N GLY A 66 2.49 1.83 9.06
CA GLY A 66 2.12 1.69 7.65
C GLY A 66 1.48 2.96 7.08
N VAL A 67 0.49 3.54 7.77
CA VAL A 67 -0.16 4.80 7.36
C VAL A 67 0.83 5.97 7.39
N MET A 68 1.68 6.05 8.41
CA MET A 68 2.72 7.09 8.52
C MET A 68 3.70 7.01 7.34
N VAL A 69 4.18 5.83 6.98
CA VAL A 69 5.08 5.65 5.83
C VAL A 69 4.40 6.05 4.52
N LEU A 70 3.14 5.63 4.32
CA LEU A 70 2.40 5.98 3.10
C LEU A 70 2.17 7.48 2.97
N THR A 71 1.81 8.14 4.06
CA THR A 71 1.60 9.60 4.09
C THR A 71 2.92 10.36 3.94
N ALA A 72 4.00 9.88 4.57
CA ALA A 72 5.34 10.44 4.41
C ALA A 72 5.87 10.31 2.98
N LEU A 73 5.44 9.30 2.21
CA LEU A 73 5.81 9.13 0.80
C LEU A 73 5.06 10.07 -0.16
N ILE A 74 3.96 10.71 0.25
CA ILE A 74 3.21 11.67 -0.56
C ILE A 74 4.09 12.84 -1.07
N PRO A 75 4.82 13.59 -0.22
CA PRO A 75 5.67 14.68 -0.70
C PRO A 75 6.76 14.20 -1.68
N PHE A 76 7.36 13.03 -1.45
CA PHE A 76 8.37 12.47 -2.35
C PHE A 76 7.80 12.08 -3.71
N THR A 77 6.61 11.46 -3.74
CA THR A 77 5.94 11.13 -5.01
C THR A 77 5.56 12.38 -5.79
N ILE A 78 5.17 13.46 -5.11
CA ILE A 78 4.94 14.77 -5.74
C ILE A 78 6.26 15.32 -6.31
N LEU A 79 7.33 15.36 -5.52
CA LEU A 79 8.63 15.89 -5.93
C LEU A 79 9.22 15.17 -7.16
N ILE A 80 9.24 13.83 -7.13
CA ILE A 80 9.77 12.99 -8.21
C ILE A 80 8.95 13.19 -9.49
N LEU A 81 7.64 13.31 -9.37
CA LEU A 81 6.79 13.46 -10.54
C LEU A 81 6.88 14.86 -11.17
N PHE A 82 6.93 15.92 -10.36
CA PHE A 82 7.10 17.29 -10.87
C PHE A 82 8.45 17.48 -11.58
N ARG A 83 9.51 16.82 -11.10
CA ARG A 83 10.83 16.83 -11.76
C ARG A 83 10.82 16.24 -13.18
N LYS A 84 9.85 15.38 -13.52
CA LYS A 84 9.74 14.74 -14.85
C LYS A 84 8.94 15.58 -15.87
N SER A 85 8.33 16.69 -15.42
CA SER A 85 7.50 17.58 -16.25
C SER A 85 8.22 18.87 -16.66
N GLN A 86 9.46 19.07 -16.20
CA GLN A 86 10.40 20.09 -16.68
C GLN A 86 11.41 19.40 -17.60
#